data_AF-A0A1F6P7H9-F1
#
_entry.id   AF-A0A1F6P7H9-F1
#
_cell.length_a   1.000
_cell.length_b   1.000
_cell.length_c   1.000
_cell.angle_alpha   90.00
_cell.angle_beta   90.00
_cell.angle_gamma   90.00
#
_symmetry.space_group_name_H-M   'P 1'
#
loop_
_entity.id
_entity.type
_entity.pdbx_description
1 polymer ?
#
loop_
_entity_poly.entity_id
_entity_poly.type
_entity_poly.pdbx_seq_one_letter_code
_entity_poly.pdbx_strand_id
1 'polypeptide(L)'
;MIEHSPEQFKTRLDDPEFYSRLKNAIADRLDDLATSPKFKNEGFPLDLGEKIRNEQPIPGEITFSDVIVGVCMDFRLDHEEIDIIKQKFLDKPDKGSFL
;
A
#
# COMPACT_ATOMS: atom_id res chain seq x y z
N MET A 1 27.59 -21.31 -18.87
CA MET A 1 27.07 -20.69 -17.63
C MET A 1 26.79 -19.25 -17.99
N ILE A 2 25.52 -18.83 -18.01
CA ILE A 2 25.15 -17.44 -18.31
C ILE A 2 24.90 -16.81 -16.95
N GLU A 3 25.85 -15.99 -16.50
CA GLU A 3 25.77 -15.23 -15.27
C GLU A 3 25.02 -13.92 -15.51
N HIS A 4 23.92 -13.78 -14.77
CA HIS A 4 23.28 -12.57 -14.24
C HIS A 4 23.18 -11.30 -15.11
N SER A 5 21.94 -10.96 -15.45
CA SER A 5 21.42 -9.63 -15.13
C SER A 5 19.96 -9.80 -14.70
N PRO A 6 19.59 -9.47 -13.45
CA PRO A 6 18.17 -9.30 -13.16
C PRO A 6 17.74 -8.14 -14.05
N GLU A 7 16.89 -8.39 -15.03
CA GLU A 7 16.11 -7.34 -15.67
C GLU A 7 15.37 -6.66 -14.52
N GLN A 8 15.97 -5.60 -13.98
CA GLN A 8 15.32 -4.77 -13.00
C GLN A 8 14.16 -4.17 -13.76
N PHE A 9 12.97 -4.73 -13.55
CA PHE A 9 11.72 -4.14 -13.97
C PHE A 9 11.76 -2.69 -13.50
N LYS A 10 12.04 -1.78 -14.44
CA LYS A 10 12.05 -0.35 -14.17
C LYS A 10 10.58 0.05 -14.08
N THR A 11 10.01 -0.20 -12.91
CA THR A 11 8.62 0.12 -12.60
C THR A 11 8.49 1.63 -12.47
N ARG A 12 7.28 2.17 -12.63
CA ARG A 12 7.02 3.60 -12.45
C ARG A 12 7.24 4.02 -10.99
N LEU A 13 7.32 3.04 -10.09
CA LEU A 13 7.68 3.20 -8.68
C LEU A 13 9.14 3.60 -8.46
N ASP A 14 10.03 3.43 -9.46
CA ASP A 14 11.42 3.91 -9.42
C ASP A 14 11.49 5.45 -9.54
N ASP A 15 10.44 6.07 -10.08
CA ASP A 15 10.35 7.53 -10.15
C ASP A 15 9.93 8.11 -8.78
N PRO A 16 10.79 8.92 -8.13
CA PRO A 16 10.53 9.39 -6.77
C PRO A 16 9.36 10.38 -6.71
N GLU A 17 9.08 11.13 -7.77
CA GLU A 17 7.95 12.06 -7.81
C GLU A 17 6.63 11.30 -7.93
N PHE A 18 6.55 10.32 -8.84
CA PHE A 18 5.41 9.45 -9.00
C PHE A 18 5.14 8.63 -7.74
N TYR A 19 6.17 8.00 -7.19
CA TYR A 19 6.06 7.23 -5.96
C TYR A 19 5.62 8.09 -4.77
N SER A 20 6.15 9.32 -4.65
CA SER A 20 5.70 10.27 -3.62
C SER A 20 4.24 10.67 -3.81
N ARG A 21 3.78 10.91 -5.04
CA ARG A 21 2.37 11.19 -5.34
C ARG A 21 1.46 10.03 -5.01
N LEU A 22 1.83 8.82 -5.42
CA LEU A 22 1.10 7.59 -5.14
C LEU A 22 0.97 7.38 -3.62
N LYS A 23 2.08 7.48 -2.88
CA LYS A 23 2.12 7.35 -1.42
C LYS A 23 1.19 8.37 -0.75
N ASN A 24 1.22 9.62 -1.19
CA ASN A 24 0.33 10.66 -0.67
C ASN A 24 -1.14 10.38 -1.00
N ALA A 25 -1.45 9.90 -2.20
CA ALA A 25 -2.82 9.56 -2.59
C ALA A 25 -3.37 8.38 -1.79
N ILE A 26 -2.56 7.33 -1.55
CA ILE A 26 -2.92 6.21 -0.68
C ILE A 26 -3.18 6.73 0.74
N ALA A 27 -2.28 7.55 1.27
CA ALA A 27 -2.39 8.10 2.61
C ALA A 27 -3.65 8.95 2.80
N ASP A 28 -3.94 9.83 1.85
CA ASP A 28 -5.15 10.67 1.84
C ASP A 28 -6.42 9.82 1.82
N ARG A 29 -6.43 8.76 1.02
CA ARG A 29 -7.58 7.86 0.92
C ARG A 29 -7.83 7.06 2.20
N LEU A 30 -6.76 6.66 2.89
CA LEU A 30 -6.85 5.99 4.19
C LEU A 30 -7.30 6.95 5.29
N ASP A 31 -6.85 8.21 5.27
CA ASP A 31 -7.26 9.25 6.21
C ASP A 31 -8.75 9.58 6.05
N ASP A 32 -9.22 9.73 4.81
CA ASP A 32 -10.64 9.90 4.47
C ASP A 32 -11.48 8.71 4.95
N LEU A 33 -10.96 7.49 4.80
CA LEU A 33 -11.64 6.29 5.29
C LEU A 33 -11.69 6.25 6.83
N ALA A 34 -10.58 6.57 7.50
CA ALA A 34 -10.48 6.54 8.96
C ALA A 34 -11.29 7.66 9.63
N THR A 35 -11.44 8.81 8.97
CA THR A 35 -12.30 9.91 9.42
C THR A 35 -13.77 9.68 9.09
N SER A 36 -14.09 8.71 8.22
CA SER A 36 -15.45 8.38 7.86
C SER A 36 -16.25 7.83 9.05
N PRO A 37 -17.49 8.31 9.29
CA PRO A 37 -18.28 7.93 10.46
C PRO A 37 -18.66 6.44 10.50
N LYS A 38 -18.58 5.73 9.36
CA LYS A 38 -18.75 4.28 9.28
C LYS A 38 -17.65 3.53 10.05
N PHE A 39 -16.40 3.92 9.84
CA PHE A 39 -15.23 3.22 10.39
C PHE A 39 -14.80 3.75 11.77
N LYS A 40 -15.24 4.97 12.12
CA LYS A 40 -14.99 5.60 13.42
C LYS A 40 -15.43 4.75 14.63
N ASN A 41 -16.45 3.88 14.47
CA ASN A 41 -16.92 2.98 15.53
C ASN A 41 -16.25 1.60 15.52
N GLU A 42 -15.48 1.26 14.49
CA GLU A 42 -14.81 -0.05 14.36
C GLU A 42 -13.40 -0.06 14.98
N GLY A 43 -12.95 1.06 15.56
CA GLY A 43 -11.60 1.15 16.13
C GLY A 43 -10.51 1.32 15.08
N PHE A 44 -10.86 1.86 13.91
CA PHE A 44 -9.94 2.09 12.80
C PHE A 44 -8.79 3.01 13.22
N PRO A 45 -7.53 2.64 12.95
CA PRO A 45 -6.39 3.48 13.29
C PRO A 45 -6.39 4.77 12.45
N LEU A 46 -6.47 5.93 13.10
CA LEU A 46 -6.44 7.23 12.43
C LEU A 46 -5.07 7.58 11.83
N ASP A 47 -4.03 6.88 12.26
CA ASP A 47 -2.63 7.13 11.88
C ASP A 47 -2.20 6.44 10.57
N LEU A 48 -3.12 5.75 9.88
CA LEU A 48 -2.80 4.98 8.68
C LEU A 48 -2.18 5.82 7.57
N GLY A 49 -2.72 7.02 7.32
CA GLY A 49 -2.16 7.93 6.32
C GLY A 49 -0.74 8.36 6.65
N GLU A 50 -0.48 8.65 7.92
CA GLU A 50 0.86 9.00 8.41
C GLU A 50 1.83 7.82 8.27
N LYS A 51 1.40 6.60 8.60
CA LYS A 51 2.20 5.37 8.40
C LYS A 51 2.61 5.21 6.94
N ILE A 52 1.68 5.34 6.00
CA ILE A 52 2.01 5.27 4.57
C ILE A 52 3.02 6.36 4.19
N ARG A 53 2.81 7.61 4.61
CA ARG A 53 3.76 8.72 4.31
C ARG A 53 5.16 8.46 4.86
N ASN A 54 5.26 7.83 6.03
CA ASN A 54 6.52 7.45 6.67
C ASN A 54 7.05 6.08 6.21
N GLU A 55 6.43 5.44 5.21
CA GLU A 55 6.80 4.11 4.73
C GLU A 55 6.79 3.04 5.83
N GLN A 56 5.90 3.19 6.80
CA GLN A 56 5.63 2.19 7.81
C GLN A 56 4.58 1.20 7.32
N PRO A 57 4.73 -0.08 7.67
CA PRO A 57 3.70 -1.06 7.42
C PRO A 57 2.44 -0.75 8.25
N ILE A 58 1.29 -0.97 7.63
CA ILE A 58 -0.04 -0.92 8.22
C ILE A 58 -0.58 -2.35 8.33
N PRO A 59 -1.49 -2.65 9.27
CA PRO A 59 -2.10 -3.98 9.37
C PRO A 59 -2.67 -4.44 8.02
N GLY A 60 -2.47 -5.72 7.68
CA GLY A 60 -2.93 -6.34 6.44
C GLY A 60 -4.44 -6.57 6.34
N GLU A 61 -5.28 -5.62 6.75
CA GLU A 61 -6.73 -5.76 6.64
C GLU A 61 -7.20 -5.65 5.19
N ILE A 62 -8.24 -6.41 4.85
CA ILE A 62 -8.81 -6.45 3.49
C ILE A 62 -9.22 -5.05 3.02
N THR A 63 -9.81 -4.25 3.92
CA THR A 63 -10.25 -2.88 3.63
C THR A 63 -9.10 -1.99 3.20
N PHE A 64 -7.93 -2.07 3.87
CA PHE A 64 -6.76 -1.28 3.49
C PHE A 64 -6.15 -1.75 2.19
N SER A 65 -6.11 -3.07 1.98
CA SER A 65 -5.68 -3.62 0.71
C SER A 65 -6.55 -3.12 -0.44
N ASP A 66 -7.87 -3.04 -0.25
CA ASP A 66 -8.79 -2.56 -1.28
C ASP A 66 -8.56 -1.08 -1.60
N VAL A 67 -8.33 -0.24 -0.57
CA VAL A 67 -7.96 1.17 -0.75
C VAL A 67 -6.66 1.33 -1.54
N ILE A 68 -5.61 0.60 -1.17
CA ILE A 68 -4.32 0.63 -1.88
C ILE A 68 -4.52 0.22 -3.33
N VAL A 69 -5.21 -0.90 -3.58
CA VAL A 69 -5.48 -1.39 -4.94
C VAL A 69 -6.27 -0.36 -5.73
N GLY A 70 -7.31 0.25 -5.14
CA GLY A 70 -8.13 1.27 -5.78
C GLY A 70 -7.33 2.50 -6.21
N VAL A 71 -6.45 3.00 -5.33
CA VAL A 71 -5.56 4.12 -5.69
C VAL A 71 -4.54 3.69 -6.75
N CYS A 72 -3.96 2.50 -6.66
CA CYS A 72 -3.04 2.03 -7.68
C CYS A 72 -3.72 1.83 -9.04
N MET A 73 -4.98 1.39 -9.07
CA MET A 73 -5.77 1.30 -10.31
C MET A 73 -6.05 2.67 -10.91
N ASP A 74 -6.32 3.70 -10.10
CA ASP A 74 -6.49 5.08 -10.55
C ASP A 74 -5.23 5.62 -11.26
N PHE A 75 -4.07 5.31 -10.69
CA PHE A 75 -2.76 5.64 -11.26
C PHE A 75 -2.34 4.74 -12.44
N ARG A 76 -3.20 3.78 -12.82
CA ARG A 76 -2.99 2.78 -13.87
C ARG A 76 -1.71 1.97 -13.67
N LEU A 77 -1.46 1.54 -12.44
CA LEU A 77 -0.39 0.60 -12.15
C LEU A 77 -0.77 -0.82 -12.59
N ASP A 78 0.23 -1.58 -13.00
CA ASP A 78 0.08 -2.98 -13.35
C ASP A 78 -0.03 -3.87 -12.10
N HIS A 79 -0.50 -5.11 -12.27
CA HIS A 79 -0.70 -6.04 -11.16
C HIS A 79 0.58 -6.28 -10.35
N GLU A 80 1.73 -6.35 -11.02
CA GLU A 80 3.04 -6.53 -10.36
C GLU A 80 3.41 -5.31 -9.51
N GLU A 81 3.19 -4.09 -10.01
CA GLU A 81 3.45 -2.86 -9.27
C GLU A 81 2.51 -2.73 -8.05
N ILE A 82 1.24 -3.11 -8.23
CA ILE A 82 0.26 -3.19 -7.13
C ILE A 82 0.74 -4.17 -6.06
N ASP A 83 1.23 -5.36 -6.44
CA ASP A 83 1.73 -6.35 -5.48
C ASP A 83 2.94 -5.81 -4.72
N ILE A 84 3.88 -5.14 -5.39
CA ILE A 84 5.04 -4.49 -4.75
C ILE A 84 4.59 -3.48 -3.68
N ILE A 85 3.64 -2.61 -4.01
CA ILE A 85 3.12 -1.60 -3.08
C ILE A 85 2.41 -2.26 -1.90
N LYS A 86 1.57 -3.27 -2.18
CA LYS A 86 0.92 -4.06 -1.13
C LYS A 86 1.92 -4.73 -0.21
N GLN A 87 2.96 -5.37 -0.74
CA GLN A 87 3.99 -6.01 0.09
C GLN A 87 4.82 -5.01 0.89
N LYS A 88 4.96 -3.78 0.40
CA LYS A 88 5.69 -2.73 1.11
C LYS A 88 4.90 -2.15 2.28
N PHE A 89 3.60 -1.91 2.08
CA PHE A 89 2.77 -1.20 3.05
C PHE A 89 1.87 -2.10 3.88
N LEU A 90 1.44 -3.25 3.38
CA LEU A 90 0.65 -4.19 4.16
C LEU A 90 1.60 -5.12 4.91
N ASP A 91 1.53 -5.05 6.24
CA ASP A 91 2.11 -6.09 7.08
C ASP A 91 1.43 -7.41 6.71
N LYS A 92 2.22 -8.37 6.22
CA LYS A 92 1.68 -9.70 5.92
C LYS A 92 1.03 -10.19 7.21
N PRO A 93 -0.23 -10.66 7.20
CA PRO A 93 -0.74 -11.39 8.34
C PRO A 93 0.25 -12.53 8.54
N ASP A 94 0.97 -12.48 9.66
CA ASP A 94 1.91 -13.52 10.04
C ASP A 94 1.17 -14.84 9.87
N LYS A 95 1.60 -15.65 8.89
CA LYS A 95 1.10 -17.01 8.71
C LYS A 95 1.64 -17.83 9.89
N GLY A 96 1.14 -17.57 11.09
CA GLY A 96 1.65 -18.13 12.34
C GLY A 96 0.66 -18.12 13.50
N SER A 97 -0.61 -17.77 13.27
CA SER A 97 -1.68 -18.04 14.24
C SER A 97 -2.99 -18.40 13.56
N PHE A 98 -2.96 -19.51 12.82
CA PHE A 98 -4.10 -20.41 12.80
C PHE A 98 -3.75 -21.58 13.73
N LEU A 99 -4.38 -21.55 14.90
CA LEU A 99 -4.74 -22.67 15.80
C LEU A 99 -3.72 -23.80 16.03
#